data_AF-A0A067M0D4-F1
#
_entry.id   AF-A0A067M0D4-F1
#
_cell.length_a   1.000
_cell.length_b   1.000
_cell.length_c   1.000
_cell.angle_alpha   90.00
_cell.angle_beta   90.00
_cell.angle_gamma   90.00
#
_symmetry.space_group_name_H-M   'P 1'
#
loop_
_entity.id
_entity.type
_entity.pdbx_description
1 polymer ?
#
loop_
_entity_poly.entity_id
_entity_poly.type
_entity_poly.pdbx_seq_one_letter_code
_entity_poly.pdbx_strand_id
1 'polypeptide(L)'
;MDCDILTDVHETWFPKQCAYYEDCLEAHMRYSSHWFKWKLRRACKRVKFAAVEANLGRRTVCRCHRDYKNLAYGLCMLIVLGAFDHERGGQLVLHELKLVIDLKPGDVLFLPSALITHQNLPIGEDETRFSITGYTAGGLFQLYDHFVLSQVEIRREIAREKEDMEWGEGTEGYLEHLELLLSTPEGGQATWNNGWELFSTMKELRAFY
;
A
#
# COMPACT_ATOMS: atom_id res chain seq x y z
N MET A 1 -11.31 -20.10 -5.16
CA MET A 1 -11.53 -18.65 -4.95
C MET A 1 -10.97 -17.98 -6.18
N ASP A 2 -11.83 -17.56 -7.10
CA ASP A 2 -11.38 -16.93 -8.34
C ASP A 2 -10.66 -15.63 -8.01
N CYS A 3 -9.48 -15.45 -8.58
CA CYS A 3 -8.62 -14.28 -8.35
C CYS A 3 -9.23 -12.99 -8.96
N ASP A 4 -10.40 -13.10 -9.60
CA ASP A 4 -11.18 -11.98 -10.15
C ASP A 4 -11.72 -11.10 -9.01
N ILE A 5 -12.34 -11.69 -7.97
CA ILE A 5 -12.98 -10.94 -6.87
C ILE A 5 -12.01 -9.99 -6.15
N LEU A 6 -10.75 -10.38 -5.95
CA LEU A 6 -9.77 -9.57 -5.20
C LEU A 6 -9.32 -8.33 -5.98
N THR A 7 -9.21 -8.45 -7.31
CA THR A 7 -8.88 -7.31 -8.17
C THR A 7 -10.08 -6.37 -8.23
N ASP A 8 -11.26 -6.95 -8.42
CA ASP A 8 -12.51 -6.23 -8.56
C ASP A 8 -12.79 -5.37 -7.31
N VAL A 9 -12.54 -5.88 -6.10
CA VAL A 9 -12.78 -5.09 -4.87
C VAL A 9 -11.84 -3.88 -4.75
N HIS A 10 -10.53 -4.05 -4.97
CA HIS A 10 -9.59 -2.93 -4.83
C HIS A 10 -9.84 -1.86 -5.91
N GLU A 11 -10.07 -2.30 -7.16
CA GLU A 11 -10.35 -1.42 -8.28
C GLU A 11 -11.71 -0.73 -8.17
N THR A 12 -12.75 -1.43 -7.71
CA THR A 12 -14.10 -0.86 -7.58
C THR A 12 -14.18 0.17 -6.45
N TRP A 13 -13.64 -0.16 -5.27
CA TRP A 13 -13.80 0.69 -4.09
C TRP A 13 -12.70 1.75 -3.96
N PHE A 14 -11.50 1.49 -4.48
CA PHE A 14 -10.34 2.38 -4.38
C PHE A 14 -9.61 2.53 -5.73
N PRO A 15 -10.28 2.92 -6.83
CA PRO A 15 -9.69 2.93 -8.17
C PRO A 15 -8.41 3.79 -8.27
N LYS A 16 -8.38 4.96 -7.65
CA LYS A 16 -7.21 5.86 -7.66
C LYS A 16 -6.02 5.24 -6.91
N GLN A 17 -6.25 4.61 -5.75
CA GLN A 17 -5.19 3.87 -5.07
C GLN A 17 -4.74 2.65 -5.87
N CYS A 18 -5.68 1.89 -6.44
CA CYS A 18 -5.37 0.73 -7.25
C CYS A 18 -4.45 1.09 -8.43
N ALA A 19 -4.77 2.19 -9.14
CA ALA A 19 -3.93 2.74 -10.20
C ALA A 19 -2.55 3.19 -9.69
N TYR A 20 -2.50 3.93 -8.57
CA TYR A 20 -1.23 4.36 -7.98
C TYR A 20 -0.31 3.16 -7.60
N TYR A 21 -0.90 2.09 -7.06
CA TYR A 21 -0.18 0.84 -6.77
C TYR A 21 0.33 0.18 -8.05
N GLU A 22 -0.52 0.09 -9.08
CA GLU A 22 -0.16 -0.47 -10.39
C GLU A 22 1.00 0.28 -11.03
N ASP A 23 0.89 1.60 -11.15
CA ASP A 23 1.89 2.45 -11.78
C ASP A 23 3.23 2.37 -11.05
N CYS A 24 3.21 2.41 -9.71
CA CYS A 24 4.39 2.22 -8.88
C CYS A 24 5.05 0.87 -9.19
N LEU A 25 4.29 -0.24 -9.17
CA LEU A 25 4.84 -1.57 -9.47
C LEU A 25 5.39 -1.67 -10.90
N GLU A 26 4.70 -1.09 -11.88
CA GLU A 26 5.16 -1.06 -13.27
C GLU A 26 6.46 -0.30 -13.44
N ALA A 27 6.59 0.88 -12.82
CA ALA A 27 7.81 1.68 -12.87
C ALA A 27 9.02 0.89 -12.32
N HIS A 28 8.86 0.20 -11.18
CA HIS A 28 9.92 -0.64 -10.62
C HIS A 28 10.27 -1.82 -11.53
N MET A 29 9.28 -2.48 -12.14
CA MET A 29 9.54 -3.57 -13.08
C MET A 29 10.25 -3.08 -14.35
N ARG A 30 9.86 -1.93 -14.90
CA ARG A 30 10.48 -1.28 -16.06
C ARG A 30 11.92 -0.90 -15.75
N TYR A 31 12.14 -0.19 -14.64
CA TYR A 31 13.49 0.16 -14.17
C TYR A 31 14.35 -1.09 -13.98
N SER A 32 13.82 -2.13 -13.32
CA SER A 32 14.58 -3.36 -13.12
C SER A 32 14.96 -4.05 -14.41
N SER A 33 14.13 -3.95 -15.44
CA SER A 33 14.36 -4.56 -16.75
C SER A 33 15.46 -3.86 -17.55
N HIS A 34 15.75 -2.60 -17.24
CA HIS A 34 16.82 -1.83 -17.86
C HIS A 34 18.19 -2.14 -17.23
N TRP A 35 18.23 -2.31 -15.90
CA TRP A 35 19.48 -2.37 -15.15
C TRP A 35 19.88 -3.76 -14.65
N PHE A 36 18.93 -4.69 -14.47
CA PHE A 36 19.21 -5.99 -13.86
C PHE A 36 18.97 -7.16 -14.81
N LYS A 37 19.86 -8.15 -14.72
CA LYS A 37 19.73 -9.44 -15.43
C LYS A 37 18.46 -10.20 -15.02
N TRP A 38 18.04 -10.06 -13.76
CA TRP A 38 16.84 -10.69 -13.21
C TRP A 38 15.73 -9.65 -13.11
N LYS A 39 14.71 -9.82 -13.95
CA LYS A 39 13.55 -8.92 -13.99
C LYS A 39 12.65 -9.17 -12.79
N LEU A 40 12.25 -8.11 -12.11
CA LEU A 40 11.20 -8.19 -11.09
C LEU A 40 9.90 -8.69 -11.73
N ARG A 41 9.15 -9.48 -10.96
CA ARG A 41 7.83 -10.00 -11.36
C ARG A 41 6.88 -9.82 -10.19
N ARG A 42 5.61 -9.54 -10.50
CA ARG A 42 4.55 -9.55 -9.50
C ARG A 42 4.33 -10.98 -9.00
N ALA A 43 3.99 -11.12 -7.72
CA ALA A 43 3.58 -12.41 -7.15
C ALA A 43 2.34 -12.96 -7.87
N CYS A 44 1.39 -12.07 -8.21
CA CYS A 44 0.25 -12.35 -9.06
C CYS A 44 -0.06 -11.11 -9.90
N LYS A 45 -0.41 -11.26 -11.20
CA LYS A 45 -0.74 -10.12 -12.08
C LYS A 45 -1.96 -9.33 -11.61
N ARG A 46 -2.87 -10.02 -10.93
CA ARG A 46 -4.17 -9.52 -10.45
C ARG A 46 -4.05 -8.79 -9.12
N VAL A 47 -3.15 -9.24 -8.25
CA VAL A 47 -2.89 -8.60 -6.96
C VAL A 47 -1.96 -7.41 -7.16
N LYS A 48 -2.41 -6.22 -6.79
CA LYS A 48 -1.68 -4.95 -6.99
C LYS A 48 -0.71 -4.63 -5.85
N PHE A 49 -0.32 -5.62 -5.05
CA PHE A 49 0.64 -5.47 -3.95
C PHE A 49 2.03 -5.97 -4.35
N ALA A 50 3.08 -5.31 -3.88
CA ALA A 50 4.46 -5.73 -4.14
C ALA A 50 4.79 -7.07 -3.46
N ALA A 51 4.18 -7.32 -2.30
CA ALA A 51 4.37 -8.53 -1.52
C ALA A 51 3.02 -9.18 -1.19
N VAL A 52 3.03 -10.52 -1.14
CA VAL A 52 1.91 -11.33 -0.68
C VAL A 52 2.47 -12.38 0.27
N GLU A 53 1.86 -12.51 1.44
CA GLU A 53 2.31 -13.42 2.49
C GLU A 53 1.18 -14.34 2.94
N ALA A 54 1.45 -15.64 2.97
CA ALA A 54 0.52 -16.66 3.45
C ALA A 54 0.92 -17.11 4.86
N ASN A 55 0.12 -16.73 5.85
CA ASN A 55 0.29 -17.15 7.24
C ASN A 55 -0.42 -18.49 7.44
N LEU A 56 0.35 -19.58 7.39
CA LEU A 56 -0.15 -20.97 7.39
C LEU A 56 0.01 -21.69 8.73
N GLY A 57 0.27 -20.97 9.81
CA GLY A 57 0.26 -21.55 11.15
C GLY A 57 -1.16 -22.03 11.50
N ARG A 58 -1.33 -23.26 11.99
CA ARG A 58 -2.65 -23.87 12.28
C ARG A 58 -3.61 -22.95 13.03
N ARG A 59 -3.09 -22.17 13.99
CA ARG A 59 -3.84 -21.14 14.73
C ARG A 59 -3.09 -19.81 14.63
N THR A 60 -3.10 -19.22 13.44
CA THR A 60 -2.39 -17.96 13.17
C THR A 60 -2.96 -16.83 14.04
N VAL A 61 -2.11 -16.31 14.93
CA VAL A 61 -2.40 -15.15 15.77
C VAL A 61 -1.46 -14.02 15.41
N CYS A 62 -2.06 -12.91 14.97
CA CYS A 62 -1.42 -11.63 14.83
C CYS A 62 -1.41 -10.92 16.19
N ARG A 63 -0.23 -10.66 16.73
CA ARG A 63 -0.07 -9.85 17.96
C ARG A 63 -0.31 -8.37 17.64
N CYS A 64 -0.70 -7.60 18.66
CA CYS A 64 -0.88 -6.14 18.56
C CYS A 64 0.34 -5.46 17.93
N HIS A 65 0.17 -4.90 16.74
CA HIS A 65 1.24 -4.19 16.04
C HIS A 65 0.68 -3.22 14.97
N ARG A 66 1.58 -2.49 14.32
CA ARG A 66 1.35 -1.74 13.08
C ARG A 66 2.36 -2.18 12.05
N ASP A 67 1.95 -2.19 10.78
CA ASP A 67 2.84 -2.43 9.66
C ASP A 67 3.55 -1.13 9.25
N TYR A 68 4.36 -0.56 10.15
CA TYR A 68 4.95 0.78 10.00
C TYR A 68 5.85 0.97 8.78
N LYS A 69 6.23 -0.11 8.09
CA LYS A 69 7.01 -0.07 6.84
C LYS A 69 6.15 0.08 5.59
N ASN A 70 4.84 -0.17 5.69
CA ASN A 70 3.90 0.01 4.59
C ASN A 70 3.63 1.50 4.35
N LEU A 71 3.11 1.82 3.16
CA LEU A 71 2.67 3.19 2.85
C LEU A 71 1.61 3.64 3.87
N ALA A 72 1.82 4.81 4.49
CA ALA A 72 0.98 5.28 5.59
C ALA A 72 -0.50 5.40 5.19
N TYR A 73 -0.78 6.10 4.09
CA TYR A 73 -2.13 6.21 3.50
C TYR A 73 -2.47 5.06 2.54
N GLY A 74 -1.63 4.03 2.50
CA GLY A 74 -1.84 2.84 1.68
C GLY A 74 -2.78 1.82 2.31
N LEU A 75 -3.23 0.86 1.52
CA LEU A 75 -4.03 -0.27 1.99
C LEU A 75 -3.17 -1.54 2.06
N CYS A 76 -3.49 -2.39 3.03
CA CYS A 76 -3.11 -3.79 3.06
C CYS A 76 -4.40 -4.61 2.84
N MET A 77 -4.27 -5.72 2.13
CA MET A 77 -5.33 -6.70 1.96
C MET A 77 -5.14 -7.82 2.97
N LEU A 78 -6.24 -8.26 3.58
CA LEU A 78 -6.32 -9.44 4.44
C LEU A 78 -7.41 -10.36 3.90
N ILE A 79 -7.07 -11.62 3.67
CA ILE A 79 -8.01 -12.70 3.39
C ILE A 79 -8.00 -13.64 4.59
N VAL A 80 -9.14 -13.82 5.23
CA VAL A 80 -9.28 -14.71 6.39
C VAL A 80 -9.64 -16.11 5.90
N LEU A 81 -8.95 -17.14 6.41
CA LEU A 81 -9.11 -18.53 5.99
C LEU A 81 -9.14 -19.47 7.21
N GLY A 82 -9.56 -20.70 7.00
CA GLY A 82 -9.59 -21.75 8.02
C GLY A 82 -11.00 -22.20 8.38
N ALA A 83 -11.11 -22.91 9.50
CA ALA A 83 -12.36 -23.41 10.07
C ALA A 83 -12.37 -23.08 11.56
N PHE A 84 -13.11 -22.02 11.91
CA PHE A 84 -13.27 -21.53 13.28
C PHE A 84 -14.63 -20.83 13.43
N ASP A 85 -15.14 -20.77 14.65
CA ASP A 85 -16.31 -20.01 15.02
C ASP A 85 -15.96 -18.51 15.14
N HIS A 86 -16.21 -17.77 14.06
CA HIS A 86 -15.94 -16.34 13.96
C HIS A 86 -16.71 -15.46 14.94
N GLU A 87 -17.79 -15.97 15.57
CA GLU A 87 -18.53 -15.25 16.60
C GLU A 87 -17.89 -15.41 17.99
N ARG A 88 -17.04 -16.43 18.16
CA ARG A 88 -16.39 -16.76 19.45
C ARG A 88 -14.89 -16.46 19.49
N GLY A 89 -14.25 -16.32 18.33
CA GLY A 89 -12.81 -16.04 18.24
C GLY A 89 -12.37 -15.59 16.85
N GLY A 90 -11.10 -15.22 16.73
CA GLY A 90 -10.51 -14.83 15.44
C GLY A 90 -10.89 -13.43 14.93
N GLN A 91 -11.68 -12.66 15.68
CA GLN A 91 -12.05 -11.28 15.35
C GLN A 91 -10.83 -10.39 15.16
N LEU A 92 -10.96 -9.40 14.28
CA LEU A 92 -9.97 -8.35 14.10
C LEU A 92 -10.25 -7.18 15.04
N VAL A 93 -9.25 -6.77 15.80
CA VAL A 93 -9.32 -5.60 16.68
C VAL A 93 -8.57 -4.45 16.02
N LEU A 94 -9.23 -3.30 15.88
CA LEU A 94 -8.67 -2.05 15.37
C LEU A 94 -8.71 -0.99 16.48
N HIS A 95 -7.55 -0.72 17.08
CA HIS A 95 -7.49 -0.02 18.37
C HIS A 95 -7.86 1.47 18.28
N GLU A 96 -7.32 2.20 17.30
CA GLU A 96 -7.59 3.63 17.13
C GLU A 96 -9.04 3.90 16.73
N LEU A 97 -9.66 2.95 16.01
CA LEU A 97 -11.07 3.00 15.63
C LEU A 97 -12.00 2.53 16.75
N LYS A 98 -11.46 1.95 17.83
CA LYS A 98 -12.21 1.30 18.91
C LYS A 98 -13.23 0.28 18.37
N LEU A 99 -12.82 -0.47 17.36
CA LEU A 99 -13.69 -1.36 16.61
C LEU A 99 -13.19 -2.80 16.73
N VAL A 100 -14.13 -3.72 16.93
CA VAL A 100 -13.92 -5.17 16.82
C VAL A 100 -14.78 -5.65 15.65
N ILE A 101 -14.16 -6.33 14.69
CA ILE A 101 -14.82 -6.79 13.48
C ILE A 101 -14.82 -8.32 13.49
N ASP A 102 -16.01 -8.90 13.42
CA ASP A 102 -16.18 -10.32 13.16
C ASP A 102 -15.84 -10.58 11.68
N LEU A 103 -14.78 -11.34 11.43
CA LEU A 103 -14.37 -11.76 10.09
C LEU A 103 -14.50 -13.27 9.97
N LYS A 104 -15.30 -13.71 9.00
CA LYS A 104 -15.54 -15.13 8.70
C LYS A 104 -14.46 -15.68 7.77
N PRO A 105 -14.20 -17.00 7.77
CA PRO A 105 -13.43 -17.62 6.70
C PRO A 105 -14.00 -17.28 5.31
N GLY A 106 -13.16 -16.74 4.44
CA GLY A 106 -13.52 -16.24 3.11
C GLY A 106 -13.64 -14.72 3.03
N ASP A 107 -13.74 -14.01 4.16
CA ASP A 107 -13.83 -12.55 4.15
C ASP A 107 -12.53 -11.90 3.68
N VAL A 108 -12.70 -10.79 2.97
CA VAL A 108 -11.62 -9.94 2.46
C VAL A 108 -11.77 -8.55 3.06
N LEU A 109 -10.71 -8.04 3.66
CA LEU A 109 -10.65 -6.71 4.23
C LEU A 109 -9.49 -5.92 3.64
N PHE A 110 -9.72 -4.64 3.37
CA PHE A 110 -8.67 -3.67 3.09
C PHE A 110 -8.56 -2.69 4.26
N LEU A 111 -7.35 -2.45 4.77
CA LEU A 111 -7.12 -1.54 5.88
C LEU A 111 -5.79 -0.78 5.77
N PRO A 112 -5.70 0.46 6.28
CA PRO A 112 -4.44 1.20 6.40
C PRO A 112 -3.60 0.67 7.58
N SER A 113 -3.01 -0.51 7.38
CA SER A 113 -2.26 -1.28 8.37
C SER A 113 -1.07 -0.53 9.02
N ALA A 114 -0.51 0.46 8.32
CA ALA A 114 0.58 1.30 8.83
C ALA A 114 0.11 2.31 9.89
N LEU A 115 -1.15 2.75 9.83
CA LEU A 115 -1.72 3.77 10.71
C LEU A 115 -2.51 3.18 11.87
N ILE A 116 -3.15 2.03 11.66
CA ILE A 116 -4.05 1.42 12.61
C ILE A 116 -3.35 0.25 13.30
N THR A 117 -3.22 0.35 14.62
CA THR A 117 -2.78 -0.76 15.46
C THR A 117 -3.84 -1.84 15.41
N HIS A 118 -3.41 -3.06 15.10
CA HIS A 118 -4.32 -4.17 14.91
C HIS A 118 -3.77 -5.50 15.42
N GLN A 119 -4.69 -6.42 15.69
CA GLN A 119 -4.42 -7.81 16.10
C GLN A 119 -5.64 -8.67 15.79
N ASN A 120 -5.47 -10.00 15.78
CA ASN A 120 -6.62 -10.90 15.83
C ASN A 120 -6.71 -11.64 17.15
N LEU A 121 -7.94 -11.85 17.62
CA LEU A 121 -8.19 -12.64 18.81
C LEU A 121 -7.83 -14.12 18.56
N PRO A 122 -7.48 -14.87 19.63
CA PRO A 122 -7.26 -16.30 19.52
C PRO A 122 -8.54 -17.02 19.09
N ILE A 123 -8.35 -18.25 18.60
CA ILE A 123 -9.42 -19.20 18.25
C ILE A 123 -9.36 -20.41 19.21
N GLY A 124 -10.38 -21.26 19.16
CA GLY A 124 -10.46 -22.49 19.94
C GLY A 124 -9.34 -23.48 19.65
N GLU A 125 -9.09 -24.41 20.57
CA GLU A 125 -7.96 -25.35 20.49
C GLU A 125 -8.04 -26.28 19.28
N ASP A 126 -9.24 -26.75 18.95
CA ASP A 126 -9.50 -27.67 17.82
C ASP A 126 -9.81 -26.95 16.50
N GLU A 127 -9.75 -25.61 16.51
CA GLU A 127 -10.04 -24.79 15.34
C GLU A 127 -8.77 -24.50 14.52
N THR A 128 -8.99 -24.01 13.29
CA THR A 128 -7.89 -23.56 12.42
C THR A 128 -8.16 -22.17 11.87
N ARG A 129 -7.11 -21.36 11.80
CA ARG A 129 -7.15 -20.04 11.19
C ARG A 129 -5.85 -19.74 10.46
N PHE A 130 -5.98 -19.34 9.21
CA PHE A 130 -4.91 -18.91 8.32
C PHE A 130 -5.25 -17.54 7.75
N SER A 131 -4.28 -16.91 7.10
CA SER A 131 -4.57 -15.69 6.36
C SER A 131 -3.64 -15.51 5.18
N ILE A 132 -4.11 -14.84 4.15
CA ILE A 132 -3.26 -14.29 3.10
C ILE A 132 -3.29 -12.77 3.25
N THR A 133 -2.12 -12.14 3.25
CA THR A 133 -1.98 -10.69 3.31
C THR A 133 -1.30 -10.16 2.07
N GLY A 134 -1.67 -8.98 1.61
CA GLY A 134 -1.05 -8.28 0.49
C GLY A 134 -0.69 -6.87 0.90
N TYR A 135 0.57 -6.47 0.72
CA TYR A 135 1.06 -5.16 1.15
C TYR A 135 2.19 -4.65 0.26
N THR A 136 2.42 -3.34 0.34
CA THR A 136 3.51 -2.67 -0.37
C THR A 136 4.22 -1.72 0.59
N ALA A 137 5.55 -1.86 0.69
CA ALA A 137 6.38 -0.99 1.51
C ALA A 137 6.34 0.46 1.01
N GLY A 138 6.25 1.42 1.94
CA GLY A 138 6.20 2.85 1.62
C GLY A 138 7.44 3.33 0.85
N GLY A 139 8.61 2.75 1.12
CA GLY A 139 9.85 3.08 0.41
C GLY A 139 9.82 2.79 -1.10
N LEU A 140 8.96 1.87 -1.56
CA LEU A 140 8.76 1.65 -3.00
C LEU A 140 8.02 2.85 -3.61
N PHE A 141 6.95 3.30 -2.97
CA PHE A 141 6.22 4.49 -3.43
C PHE A 141 7.08 5.75 -3.39
N GLN A 142 7.87 5.92 -2.32
CA GLN A 142 8.82 7.02 -2.25
C GLN A 142 9.79 7.00 -3.44
N LEU A 143 10.34 5.84 -3.78
CA LEU A 143 11.22 5.72 -4.94
C LEU A 143 10.48 5.99 -6.27
N TYR A 144 9.23 5.55 -6.40
CA TYR A 144 8.40 5.85 -7.56
C TYR A 144 8.14 7.35 -7.72
N ASP A 145 7.71 8.02 -6.66
CA ASP A 145 7.44 9.47 -6.64
C ASP A 145 8.70 10.28 -6.93
N HIS A 146 9.88 9.72 -6.61
CA HIS A 146 11.19 10.27 -6.96
C HIS A 146 11.64 9.97 -8.40
N PHE A 147 10.76 9.48 -9.28
CA PHE A 147 11.13 9.03 -10.64
C PHE A 147 12.21 7.95 -10.67
N VAL A 148 12.23 7.11 -9.64
CA VAL A 148 13.23 6.06 -9.42
C VAL A 148 14.66 6.61 -9.19
N LEU A 149 14.75 7.86 -8.72
CA LEU A 149 15.99 8.51 -8.32
C LEU A 149 16.21 8.38 -6.81
N SER A 150 17.47 8.17 -6.43
CA SER A 150 17.90 8.33 -5.05
C SER A 150 17.85 9.80 -4.63
N GLN A 151 17.81 10.04 -3.31
CA GLN A 151 17.92 11.38 -2.74
C GLN A 151 19.20 12.11 -3.15
N VAL A 152 20.28 11.37 -3.47
CA VAL A 152 21.53 11.96 -3.97
C VAL A 152 21.37 12.41 -5.42
N GLU A 153 20.70 11.62 -6.25
CA GLU A 153 20.41 11.98 -7.64
C GLU A 153 19.45 13.16 -7.73
N ILE A 154 18.40 13.19 -6.91
CA ILE A 154 17.50 14.36 -6.81
C ILE A 154 18.29 15.63 -6.48
N ARG A 155 19.20 15.59 -5.50
CA ARG A 155 20.03 16.76 -5.15
C ARG A 155 20.93 17.21 -6.30
N ARG A 156 21.40 16.27 -7.14
CA ARG A 156 22.19 16.60 -8.34
C ARG A 156 21.31 17.23 -9.42
N GLU A 157 20.10 16.72 -9.64
CA GLU A 157 19.17 17.32 -10.59
C GLU A 157 18.70 18.71 -10.14
N ILE A 158 18.48 18.93 -8.83
CA ILE A 158 18.21 20.28 -8.29
C ILE A 158 19.37 21.23 -8.59
N ALA A 159 20.62 20.79 -8.41
CA ALA A 159 21.79 21.61 -8.69
C ALA A 159 21.88 21.96 -10.18
N ARG A 160 21.67 20.97 -11.06
CA ARG A 160 21.62 21.16 -12.51
C ARG A 160 20.50 22.13 -12.90
N GLU A 161 19.29 21.90 -12.41
CA GLU A 161 18.13 22.73 -12.77
C GLU A 161 18.33 24.19 -12.33
N LYS A 162 19.01 24.42 -11.19
CA LYS A 162 19.40 25.78 -10.78
C LYS A 162 20.39 26.43 -11.74
N GLU A 163 21.37 25.67 -12.26
CA GLU A 163 22.28 26.17 -13.30
C GLU A 163 21.51 26.47 -14.60
N ASP A 164 20.63 25.57 -15.04
CA ASP A 164 19.83 25.75 -16.26
C ASP A 164 18.89 26.97 -16.16
N MET A 165 18.38 27.26 -14.96
CA MET A 165 17.60 28.49 -14.68
C MET A 165 18.43 29.77 -14.89
N GLU A 166 19.74 29.77 -14.58
CA GLU A 166 20.62 30.93 -14.83
C GLU A 166 20.80 31.20 -16.33
N TRP A 167 20.74 30.14 -17.16
CA TRP A 167 20.82 30.23 -18.62
C TRP A 167 19.46 30.45 -19.31
N GLY A 168 18.36 30.49 -18.55
CA GLY A 168 17.00 30.64 -19.06
C GLY A 168 16.44 29.38 -19.74
N GLU A 169 17.03 28.22 -19.47
CA GLU A 169 16.62 26.91 -20.01
C GLU A 169 15.85 26.06 -18.98
N GLY A 170 15.95 26.41 -17.69
CA GLY A 170 15.26 25.74 -16.59
C GLY A 170 13.77 26.11 -16.45
N THR A 171 13.06 25.34 -15.63
CA THR A 171 11.64 25.51 -15.30
C THR A 171 11.43 25.60 -13.79
N GLU A 172 10.94 26.74 -13.31
CA GLU A 172 10.67 26.99 -11.88
C GLU A 172 9.78 25.89 -11.25
N GLY A 173 8.71 25.49 -11.93
CA GLY A 173 7.82 24.43 -11.43
C GLY A 173 8.48 23.04 -11.36
N TYR A 174 9.48 22.75 -12.20
CA TYR A 174 10.22 21.49 -12.10
C TYR A 174 11.20 21.52 -10.93
N LEU A 175 11.89 22.65 -10.73
CA LEU A 175 12.75 22.85 -9.57
C LEU A 175 11.96 22.75 -8.24
N GLU A 176 10.82 23.44 -8.15
CA GLU A 176 9.93 23.36 -6.98
C GLU A 176 9.48 21.91 -6.73
N HIS A 177 9.13 21.19 -7.79
CA HIS A 177 8.76 19.78 -7.68
C HIS A 177 9.90 18.92 -7.13
N LEU A 178 11.12 19.07 -7.65
CA LEU A 178 12.29 18.33 -7.15
C LEU A 178 12.60 18.65 -5.69
N GLU A 179 12.48 19.91 -5.28
CA GLU A 179 12.70 20.33 -3.88
C GLU A 179 11.64 19.75 -2.93
N LEU A 180 10.40 19.57 -3.38
CA LEU A 180 9.33 18.90 -2.62
C LEU A 180 9.59 17.39 -2.40
N LEU A 181 10.35 16.74 -3.29
CA LEU A 181 10.71 15.32 -3.16
C LEU A 181 11.79 15.07 -2.10
N LEU A 182 12.56 16.09 -1.73
CA LEU A 182 13.42 16.02 -0.56
C LEU A 182 12.50 15.97 0.67
N SER A 183 12.75 15.06 1.62
CA SER A 183 11.89 14.84 2.80
C SER A 183 11.86 16.02 3.78
N THR A 184 11.29 17.14 3.35
CA THR A 184 11.00 18.34 4.13
C THR A 184 9.66 18.17 4.85
N PRO A 185 9.41 18.90 5.96
CA PRO A 185 8.11 18.91 6.60
C PRO A 185 6.96 19.29 5.64
N GLU A 186 7.20 20.26 4.77
CA GLU A 186 6.24 20.75 3.78
C GLU A 186 5.95 19.69 2.72
N GLY A 187 6.99 19.06 2.16
CA GLY A 187 6.86 17.94 1.24
C GLY A 187 6.12 16.77 1.87
N GLY A 188 6.46 16.42 3.12
CA GLY A 188 5.76 15.38 3.86
C GLY A 188 4.27 15.68 4.07
N GLN A 189 3.91 16.93 4.39
CA GLN A 189 2.52 17.35 4.51
C GLN A 189 1.78 17.32 3.17
N ALA A 190 2.43 17.74 2.08
CA ALA A 190 1.87 17.69 0.74
C ALA A 190 1.62 16.23 0.30
N THR A 191 2.62 15.35 0.46
CA THR A 191 2.48 13.91 0.19
C THR A 191 1.34 13.30 0.99
N TRP A 192 1.23 13.65 2.27
CA TRP A 192 0.14 13.19 3.12
C TRP A 192 -1.24 13.63 2.63
N ASN A 193 -1.40 14.92 2.30
CA ASN A 193 -2.66 15.47 1.83
C ASN A 193 -3.07 14.84 0.49
N ASN A 194 -2.13 14.75 -0.46
CA ASN A 194 -2.36 14.14 -1.77
C ASN A 194 -2.71 12.64 -1.63
N GLY A 195 -2.09 11.95 -0.68
CA GLY A 195 -2.38 10.54 -0.39
C GLY A 195 -3.83 10.30 0.01
N TRP A 196 -4.46 11.24 0.71
CA TRP A 196 -5.88 11.14 1.09
C TRP A 196 -6.83 11.29 -0.09
N GLU A 197 -6.44 12.08 -1.11
CA GLU A 197 -7.26 12.26 -2.32
C GLU A 197 -7.35 11.00 -3.18
N LEU A 198 -6.50 10.00 -2.92
CA LEU A 198 -6.56 8.69 -3.56
C LEU A 198 -7.72 7.83 -3.02
N PHE A 199 -8.29 8.14 -1.86
CA PHE A 199 -9.46 7.44 -1.36
C PHE A 199 -10.73 7.93 -2.05
N SER A 200 -11.61 7.00 -2.41
CA SER A 200 -12.92 7.33 -2.95
C SER A 200 -13.78 8.02 -1.91
N THR A 201 -14.40 9.11 -2.28
CA THR A 201 -15.45 9.74 -1.49
C THR A 201 -16.74 8.91 -1.56
N MET A 202 -17.59 9.02 -0.53
CA MET A 202 -18.91 8.39 -0.58
C MET A 202 -19.76 8.87 -1.77
N LYS A 203 -19.54 10.10 -2.24
CA LYS A 203 -20.24 10.65 -3.42
C LYS A 203 -19.79 9.95 -4.71
N GLU A 204 -18.49 9.75 -4.89
CA GLU A 204 -17.95 9.01 -6.04
C GLU A 204 -18.45 7.56 -6.04
N LEU A 205 -18.45 6.91 -4.88
CA LEU A 205 -18.94 5.53 -4.76
C LEU A 205 -20.44 5.41 -5.08
N ARG A 206 -21.27 6.36 -4.61
CA ARG A 206 -22.72 6.41 -4.91
C ARG A 206 -23.07 6.50 -6.40
N ALA A 207 -22.14 6.90 -7.26
CA ALA A 207 -22.40 6.91 -8.69
C ALA A 207 -22.49 5.50 -9.30
N PHE A 208 -22.02 4.47 -8.58
CA PHE A 208 -21.99 3.09 -9.02
C PHE A 208 -23.15 2.24 -8.48
N TYR A 209 -24.02 2.79 -7.61
CA TYR A 209 -25.16 2.09 -7.00
C TYR A 209 -26.43 2.94 -6.88
#